data_AF-A0A2E5RWH4-F1
#
_entry.id   AF-A0A2E5RWH4-F1
#
_cell.length_a   1.000
_cell.length_b   1.000
_cell.length_c   1.000
_cell.angle_alpha   90.00
_cell.angle_beta   90.00
_cell.angle_gamma   90.00
#
_symmetry.space_group_name_H-M   'P 1'
#
loop_
_entity.id
_entity.type
_entity.pdbx_description
1 polymer ?
#
loop_
_entity_poly.entity_id
_entity_poly.type
_entity_poly.pdbx_seq_one_letter_code
_entity_poly.pdbx_strand_id
1 'polypeptide(L)'
;MHPYPRKKMKSIPILCILVFLLQTASCDVWGGPSYTVVVDPGHGGAPAAGYDDKWDPVTGKYLSPYLYGMRYGKYEEHKVMLDLSRRVHYYLKLTETEEGWKEFEKILRQFSDQKEFTRIRFRSVMSRDEGWEKKGPGASHPDVNEPFRLYDFPNRKNKKEMVPGRLSYINSEKPYLVVSLHMNPAGPGNEGGMAAVLAPGYSTFDKIRGIHLKNAPDAAFDALPWSDYWLINQAGWNRKEIAIADTWVYFHGFWVKKNMKEPWLEKNRGLRHNMIQWRYRDPAGWVEKARKGGPGPYAMKYSQFRAEGPFWEREKAAPEHWRREATVPGTSIKFGGDNHYASDELMRYVQYGSRKLDAKLAKDGKNAIPEIVDPFVSTYSLPTLVNAVVAYLEIGHLDVKKDRLFILNNKDVIARSLAAGIYSLFAGLELKPYDGPTPPASKPLNFKRYEEYEKGNYFNIVTD
;
A
#
# COMPACT_ATOMS: atom_id res chain seq x y z
N MET A 1 74.04 -50.90 8.24
CA MET A 1 72.60 -51.16 8.03
C MET A 1 71.93 -49.86 7.61
N HIS A 2 71.09 -49.92 6.58
CA HIS A 2 70.41 -48.80 5.93
C HIS A 2 69.68 -47.84 6.89
N PRO A 3 69.69 -46.53 6.61
CA PRO A 3 68.80 -45.57 7.24
C PRO A 3 67.47 -45.51 6.46
N TYR A 4 66.34 -45.64 7.16
CA TYR A 4 65.04 -45.19 6.63
C TYR A 4 64.76 -43.76 7.12
N PRO A 5 64.59 -42.77 6.23
CA PRO A 5 64.29 -41.41 6.62
C PRO A 5 62.80 -41.21 6.88
N ARG A 6 62.47 -40.59 8.02
CA ARG A 6 61.15 -40.03 8.33
C ARG A 6 60.81 -38.95 7.29
N LYS A 7 59.72 -39.15 6.54
CA LYS A 7 59.16 -38.15 5.61
C LYS A 7 58.74 -36.90 6.38
N LYS A 8 59.36 -35.77 6.04
CA LYS A 8 58.86 -34.43 6.34
C LYS A 8 57.55 -34.20 5.60
N MET A 9 56.46 -34.02 6.32
CA MET A 9 55.21 -33.48 5.79
C MET A 9 55.47 -32.02 5.38
N LYS A 10 55.27 -31.73 4.09
CA LYS A 10 55.29 -30.38 3.56
C LYS A 10 54.01 -29.67 4.02
N SER A 11 54.17 -28.57 4.74
CA SER A 11 53.13 -27.58 4.99
C SER A 11 52.65 -27.01 3.66
N ILE A 12 51.41 -27.31 3.29
CA ILE A 12 50.69 -26.67 2.18
C ILE A 12 50.29 -25.27 2.68
N PRO A 13 50.60 -24.18 1.95
CA PRO A 13 50.10 -22.87 2.32
C PRO A 13 48.58 -22.86 2.11
N ILE A 14 47.85 -22.61 3.20
CA ILE A 14 46.42 -22.31 3.17
C ILE A 14 46.26 -21.04 2.35
N LEU A 15 45.91 -21.21 1.08
CA LEU A 15 45.44 -20.14 0.23
C LEU A 15 44.09 -19.71 0.82
N CYS A 16 44.11 -18.63 1.60
CA CYS A 16 42.92 -17.92 2.02
C CYS A 16 42.22 -17.40 0.77
N ILE A 17 41.32 -18.22 0.22
CA ILE A 17 40.31 -17.77 -0.73
C ILE A 17 39.41 -16.82 0.06
N LEU A 18 39.68 -15.53 -0.11
CA LEU A 18 38.72 -14.45 0.12
C LEU A 18 37.51 -14.79 -0.75
N VAL A 19 36.53 -15.46 -0.15
CA VAL A 19 35.18 -15.52 -0.67
C VAL A 19 34.65 -14.09 -0.52
N PHE A 20 34.88 -13.27 -1.55
CA PHE A 20 34.02 -12.14 -1.83
C PHE A 20 32.62 -12.74 -1.99
N LEU A 21 31.80 -12.59 -0.95
CA LEU A 21 30.36 -12.70 -1.04
C LEU A 21 29.91 -11.60 -2.01
N LEU A 22 29.90 -11.95 -3.30
CA LEU A 22 29.10 -11.26 -4.30
C LEU A 22 27.67 -11.32 -3.80
N GLN A 23 27.24 -10.18 -3.28
CA GLN A 23 25.85 -9.85 -3.02
C GLN A 23 25.14 -9.99 -4.37
N THR A 24 24.54 -11.14 -4.62
CA THR A 24 23.77 -11.38 -5.84
C THR A 24 22.51 -10.53 -5.74
N ALA A 25 22.60 -9.28 -6.17
CA ALA A 25 21.58 -8.80 -7.09
C ALA A 25 21.50 -9.89 -8.16
N SER A 26 20.42 -10.66 -8.16
CA SER A 26 20.18 -11.67 -9.18
C SER A 26 20.13 -10.92 -10.50
N CYS A 27 21.28 -10.81 -11.17
CA CYS A 27 21.37 -10.43 -12.57
C CYS A 27 20.52 -11.46 -13.29
N ASP A 28 19.34 -11.03 -13.72
CA ASP A 28 18.49 -11.79 -14.61
C ASP A 28 19.32 -12.12 -15.87
N VAL A 29 18.90 -13.12 -16.64
CA VAL A 29 19.55 -13.54 -17.90
C VAL A 29 19.67 -12.37 -18.91
N TRP A 30 19.02 -11.24 -18.60
CA TRP A 30 18.86 -10.01 -19.36
C TRP A 30 19.60 -8.78 -18.81
N GLY A 31 20.36 -8.91 -17.71
CA GLY A 31 21.35 -7.91 -17.25
C GLY A 31 20.84 -6.65 -16.51
N GLY A 32 19.53 -6.49 -16.28
CA GLY A 32 18.94 -5.36 -15.52
C GLY A 32 18.32 -5.76 -14.18
N PRO A 33 18.05 -4.81 -13.25
CA PRO A 33 17.34 -5.10 -12.01
C PRO A 33 15.88 -5.51 -12.26
N SER A 34 15.36 -6.37 -11.39
CA SER A 34 14.00 -6.91 -11.46
C SER A 34 13.24 -6.60 -10.16
N TYR A 35 12.03 -6.05 -10.29
CA TYR A 35 11.20 -5.66 -9.16
C TYR A 35 9.77 -6.16 -9.33
N THR A 36 9.17 -6.66 -8.25
CA THR A 36 7.74 -6.99 -8.24
C THR A 36 6.90 -5.74 -7.98
N VAL A 37 5.94 -5.48 -8.87
CA VAL A 37 4.95 -4.41 -8.72
C VAL A 37 3.57 -5.03 -8.74
N VAL A 38 2.79 -4.81 -7.68
CA VAL A 38 1.39 -5.22 -7.65
C VAL A 38 0.50 -4.05 -8.03
N VAL A 39 -0.31 -4.23 -9.07
CA VAL A 39 -1.40 -3.32 -9.43
C VAL A 39 -2.67 -3.85 -8.76
N ASP A 40 -3.23 -3.09 -7.82
CA ASP A 40 -4.39 -3.47 -7.02
C ASP A 40 -5.63 -2.69 -7.47
N PRO A 41 -6.52 -3.27 -8.28
CA PRO A 41 -7.79 -2.64 -8.59
C PRO A 41 -8.70 -2.66 -7.37
N GLY A 42 -9.14 -1.49 -6.92
CA GLY A 42 -10.03 -1.34 -5.78
C GLY A 42 -11.29 -2.22 -5.86
N HIS A 43 -11.72 -2.74 -4.71
CA HIS A 43 -12.94 -3.55 -4.57
C HIS A 43 -12.91 -4.82 -5.44
N GLY A 44 -14.05 -5.30 -5.95
CA GLY A 44 -14.14 -6.45 -6.87
C GLY A 44 -15.33 -7.36 -6.63
N GLY A 45 -15.83 -7.39 -5.40
CA GLY A 45 -16.98 -8.14 -4.95
C GLY A 45 -18.33 -7.52 -5.32
N ALA A 46 -19.42 -8.22 -5.00
CA ALA A 46 -20.80 -7.81 -5.14
C ALA A 46 -21.33 -7.09 -3.89
N PRO A 47 -22.41 -6.30 -3.99
CA PRO A 47 -23.13 -5.82 -2.82
C PRO A 47 -23.71 -7.02 -2.08
N ALA A 48 -23.30 -7.23 -0.83
CA ALA A 48 -23.81 -8.29 0.02
C ALA A 48 -24.57 -7.70 1.21
N ALA A 49 -25.67 -8.38 1.59
CA ALA A 49 -26.39 -8.04 2.81
C ALA A 49 -25.64 -8.61 4.03
N GLY A 50 -25.47 -7.79 5.07
CA GLY A 50 -24.81 -8.22 6.30
C GLY A 50 -23.28 -8.13 6.25
N TYR A 51 -22.62 -8.85 7.15
CA TYR A 51 -21.17 -8.79 7.34
C TYR A 51 -20.50 -9.95 6.59
N ASP A 52 -19.50 -9.62 5.79
CA ASP A 52 -18.92 -10.50 4.76
C ASP A 52 -17.42 -10.25 4.51
N ASP A 53 -16.83 -9.30 5.23
CA ASP A 53 -15.38 -9.05 5.21
C ASP A 53 -14.88 -8.90 6.66
N LYS A 54 -13.55 -8.97 6.83
CA LYS A 54 -12.88 -8.92 8.14
C LYS A 54 -13.35 -10.04 9.07
N TRP A 55 -13.01 -11.29 8.75
CA TRP A 55 -13.21 -12.39 9.70
C TRP A 55 -12.33 -12.19 10.93
N ASP A 56 -12.95 -12.08 12.09
CA ASP A 56 -12.25 -11.97 13.37
C ASP A 56 -12.25 -13.31 14.12
N PRO A 57 -11.08 -13.96 14.27
CA PRO A 57 -10.97 -15.22 15.00
C PRO A 57 -11.34 -15.10 16.49
N VAL A 58 -11.24 -13.90 17.09
CA VAL A 58 -11.57 -13.69 18.51
C VAL A 58 -13.07 -13.89 18.71
N THR A 59 -13.90 -13.21 17.92
CA THR A 59 -15.36 -13.31 18.01
C THR A 59 -15.96 -14.46 17.21
N GLY A 60 -15.24 -15.02 16.23
CA GLY A 60 -15.76 -16.03 15.30
C GLY A 60 -16.82 -15.47 14.35
N LYS A 61 -16.69 -14.20 13.97
CA LYS A 61 -17.64 -13.49 13.10
C LYS A 61 -16.90 -12.59 12.11
N TYR A 62 -17.54 -12.28 10.98
CA TYR A 62 -17.16 -11.13 10.17
C TYR A 62 -17.46 -9.84 10.93
N LEU A 63 -16.64 -8.80 10.77
CA LEU A 63 -16.76 -7.52 11.49
C LEU A 63 -17.21 -6.36 10.60
N SER A 64 -17.29 -6.56 9.28
CA SER A 64 -17.77 -5.53 8.36
C SER A 64 -18.56 -6.12 7.21
N PRO A 65 -19.50 -5.34 6.63
CA PRO A 65 -19.99 -5.62 5.30
C PRO A 65 -18.84 -5.59 4.29
N TYR A 66 -19.03 -6.25 3.16
CA TYR A 66 -18.14 -6.07 2.02
C TYR A 66 -18.24 -4.62 1.51
N LEU A 67 -17.09 -3.97 1.34
CA LEU A 67 -17.04 -2.63 0.78
C LEU A 67 -17.06 -2.74 -0.75
N TYR A 68 -18.24 -2.60 -1.34
CA TYR A 68 -18.45 -2.72 -2.79
C TYR A 68 -17.76 -1.61 -3.62
N GLY A 69 -17.50 -0.46 -3.00
CA GLY A 69 -17.07 0.76 -3.70
C GLY A 69 -18.25 1.59 -4.18
N MET A 70 -17.95 2.66 -4.91
CA MET A 70 -18.96 3.62 -5.38
C MET A 70 -19.70 3.18 -6.64
N ARG A 71 -20.96 3.65 -6.75
CA ARG A 71 -21.79 3.51 -7.95
C ARG A 71 -22.42 4.85 -8.32
N TYR A 72 -22.28 5.25 -9.59
CA TYR A 72 -22.94 6.43 -10.15
C TYR A 72 -23.63 6.07 -11.47
N GLY A 73 -24.97 6.00 -11.45
CA GLY A 73 -25.74 5.50 -12.59
C GLY A 73 -25.31 4.08 -12.97
N LYS A 74 -24.84 3.90 -14.21
CA LYS A 74 -24.34 2.62 -14.73
C LYS A 74 -22.86 2.35 -14.44
N TYR A 75 -22.14 3.30 -13.85
CA TYR A 75 -20.71 3.19 -13.60
C TYR A 75 -20.47 2.69 -12.18
N GLU A 76 -19.61 1.68 -12.06
CA GLU A 76 -19.25 1.04 -10.80
C GLU A 76 -17.73 1.09 -10.66
N GLU A 77 -17.25 1.56 -9.51
CA GLU A 77 -15.84 1.81 -9.26
C GLU A 77 -14.98 0.57 -9.55
N HIS A 78 -15.37 -0.61 -9.06
CA HIS A 78 -14.59 -1.84 -9.20
C HIS A 78 -14.38 -2.23 -10.67
N LYS A 79 -15.32 -1.90 -11.57
CA LYS A 79 -15.19 -2.13 -13.02
C LYS A 79 -14.25 -1.12 -13.67
N VAL A 80 -14.42 0.16 -13.33
CA VAL A 80 -13.59 1.24 -13.87
C VAL A 80 -12.13 1.04 -13.47
N MET A 81 -11.89 0.73 -12.19
CA MET A 81 -10.55 0.48 -11.66
C MET A 81 -9.94 -0.81 -12.21
N LEU A 82 -10.72 -1.86 -12.46
CA LEU A 82 -10.22 -3.09 -13.10
C LEU A 82 -9.72 -2.83 -14.54
N ASP A 83 -10.50 -2.11 -15.35
CA ASP A 83 -10.11 -1.76 -16.73
C ASP A 83 -8.83 -0.89 -16.74
N LEU A 84 -8.77 0.14 -15.89
CA LEU A 84 -7.57 0.97 -15.77
C LEU A 84 -6.36 0.15 -15.30
N SER A 85 -6.52 -0.69 -14.27
CA SER A 85 -5.45 -1.52 -13.73
C SER A 85 -4.90 -2.53 -14.75
N ARG A 86 -5.77 -3.15 -15.57
CA ARG A 86 -5.33 -4.05 -16.65
C ARG A 86 -4.45 -3.34 -17.67
N ARG A 87 -4.73 -2.07 -17.97
CA ARG A 87 -3.91 -1.26 -18.88
C ARG A 87 -2.56 -0.90 -18.26
N VAL A 88 -2.55 -0.49 -16.99
CA VAL A 88 -1.29 -0.24 -16.25
C VAL A 88 -0.44 -1.52 -16.23
N HIS A 89 -1.05 -2.64 -15.86
CA HIS A 89 -0.41 -3.95 -15.86
C HIS A 89 0.16 -4.32 -17.24
N TYR A 90 -0.60 -4.13 -18.32
CA TYR A 90 -0.14 -4.35 -19.68
C TYR A 90 1.12 -3.54 -20.00
N TYR A 91 1.14 -2.25 -19.69
CA TYR A 91 2.31 -1.41 -19.96
C TYR A 91 3.52 -1.81 -19.12
N LEU A 92 3.34 -2.19 -17.85
CA LEU A 92 4.44 -2.71 -17.04
C LEU A 92 4.95 -4.05 -17.57
N LYS A 93 4.07 -4.93 -18.07
CA LYS A 93 4.44 -6.22 -18.67
C LYS A 93 5.32 -6.09 -19.90
N LEU A 94 5.27 -4.97 -20.63
CA LEU A 94 6.18 -4.70 -21.74
C LEU A 94 7.65 -4.77 -21.28
N THR A 95 7.95 -4.44 -20.03
CA THR A 95 9.32 -4.49 -19.51
C THR A 95 9.90 -5.90 -19.32
N GLU A 96 9.09 -6.95 -19.48
CA GLU A 96 9.51 -8.34 -19.24
C GLU A 96 10.25 -8.99 -20.41
N THR A 97 10.22 -8.39 -21.61
CA THR A 97 10.91 -8.91 -22.82
C THR A 97 11.75 -7.83 -23.50
N GLU A 98 12.61 -8.20 -24.45
CA GLU A 98 13.42 -7.22 -25.18
C GLU A 98 12.58 -6.40 -26.17
N GLU A 99 11.68 -7.06 -26.90
CA GLU A 99 10.76 -6.42 -27.83
C GLU A 99 9.79 -5.51 -27.08
N GLY A 100 9.26 -5.99 -25.96
CA GLY A 100 8.39 -5.20 -25.10
C GLY A 100 9.14 -4.00 -24.51
N TRP A 101 10.40 -4.17 -24.10
CA TRP A 101 11.21 -3.06 -23.59
C TRP A 101 11.36 -1.95 -24.63
N LYS A 102 11.57 -2.28 -25.92
CA LYS A 102 11.59 -1.29 -27.01
C LYS A 102 10.26 -0.53 -27.13
N GLU A 103 9.13 -1.21 -26.93
CA GLU A 103 7.81 -0.54 -26.90
C GLU A 103 7.64 0.31 -25.63
N PHE A 104 8.13 -0.15 -24.48
CA PHE A 104 8.08 0.61 -23.23
C PHE A 104 8.94 1.88 -23.30
N GLU A 105 10.14 1.80 -23.89
CA GLU A 105 10.98 2.98 -24.15
C GLU A 105 10.25 4.03 -25.00
N LYS A 106 9.47 3.61 -26.00
CA LYS A 106 8.66 4.56 -26.79
C LYS A 106 7.69 5.32 -25.90
N ILE A 107 7.11 4.68 -24.89
CA ILE A 107 6.28 5.33 -23.87
C ILE A 107 7.12 6.33 -23.08
N LEU A 108 8.27 5.91 -22.53
CA LEU A 108 9.15 6.81 -21.76
C LEU A 108 9.60 8.04 -22.56
N ARG A 109 9.89 7.87 -23.86
CA ARG A 109 10.24 8.96 -24.80
C ARG A 109 9.11 9.96 -25.03
N GLN A 110 7.86 9.61 -24.72
CA GLN A 110 6.77 10.60 -24.71
C GLN A 110 6.92 11.59 -23.54
N PHE A 111 7.62 11.20 -22.47
CA PHE A 111 7.78 11.98 -21.24
C PHE A 111 9.17 12.61 -21.10
N SER A 112 10.20 12.03 -21.71
CA SER A 112 11.62 12.37 -21.50
C SER A 112 12.39 12.40 -22.82
N ASP A 113 13.38 13.30 -22.92
CA ASP A 113 14.37 13.34 -24.02
C ASP A 113 15.73 12.74 -23.61
N GLN A 114 15.82 12.09 -22.44
CA GLN A 114 17.06 11.44 -22.02
C GLN A 114 17.51 10.40 -23.05
N LYS A 115 18.83 10.32 -23.26
CA LYS A 115 19.41 9.51 -24.33
C LYS A 115 19.19 8.01 -24.09
N GLU A 116 19.40 7.59 -22.85
CA GLU A 116 19.35 6.19 -22.43
C GLU A 116 18.40 6.01 -21.24
N PHE A 117 17.68 4.89 -21.23
CA PHE A 117 16.82 4.48 -20.13
C PHE A 117 17.45 3.27 -19.44
N THR A 118 17.54 3.30 -18.12
CA THR A 118 17.95 2.12 -17.35
C THR A 118 16.91 1.04 -17.58
N ARG A 119 17.31 -0.11 -18.14
CA ARG A 119 16.41 -1.24 -18.34
C ARG A 119 16.05 -1.86 -17.00
N ILE A 120 14.75 -1.85 -16.69
CA ILE A 120 14.18 -2.46 -15.49
C ILE A 120 13.16 -3.50 -15.93
N ARG A 121 13.17 -4.67 -15.30
CA ARG A 121 12.09 -5.65 -15.44
C ARG A 121 11.10 -5.49 -14.30
N PHE A 122 9.85 -5.15 -14.62
CA PHE A 122 8.76 -5.20 -13.66
C PHE A 122 8.04 -6.54 -13.77
N ARG A 123 8.18 -7.39 -12.76
CA ARG A 123 7.24 -8.49 -12.54
C ARG A 123 5.92 -7.89 -12.09
N SER A 124 5.07 -7.53 -13.05
CA SER A 124 3.76 -6.95 -12.76
C SER A 124 2.77 -8.05 -12.42
N VAL A 125 2.04 -7.88 -11.32
CA VAL A 125 0.99 -8.79 -10.85
C VAL A 125 -0.26 -7.99 -10.53
N MET A 126 -1.44 -8.53 -10.80
CA MET A 126 -2.70 -7.91 -10.38
C MET A 126 -3.23 -8.58 -9.10
N SER A 127 -3.72 -7.79 -8.14
CA SER A 127 -4.34 -8.34 -6.91
C SER A 127 -5.63 -9.11 -7.19
N ARG A 128 -6.30 -8.76 -8.30
CA ARG A 128 -7.39 -9.49 -8.94
C ARG A 128 -7.39 -9.19 -10.43
N ASP A 129 -7.77 -10.18 -11.21
CA ASP A 129 -7.88 -10.10 -12.66
C ASP A 129 -9.34 -10.00 -13.13
N GLU A 130 -10.31 -10.29 -12.26
CA GLU A 130 -11.74 -10.31 -12.56
C GLU A 130 -12.57 -9.59 -11.48
N GLY A 131 -13.87 -9.49 -11.73
CA GLY A 131 -14.88 -9.06 -10.75
C GLY A 131 -15.84 -10.21 -10.46
N TRP A 132 -16.69 -10.02 -9.45
CA TRP A 132 -17.63 -11.04 -8.97
C TRP A 132 -18.58 -11.58 -10.03
N GLU A 133 -18.83 -10.82 -11.09
CA GLU A 133 -19.67 -11.26 -12.21
C GLU A 133 -19.07 -12.44 -12.99
N LYS A 134 -17.73 -12.61 -12.94
CA LYS A 134 -17.01 -13.71 -13.60
C LYS A 134 -16.40 -14.71 -12.60
N LYS A 135 -15.92 -14.19 -11.48
CA LYS A 135 -15.21 -14.96 -10.46
C LYS A 135 -15.98 -14.89 -9.15
N GLY A 136 -16.86 -15.86 -8.94
CA GLY A 136 -17.67 -15.93 -7.73
C GLY A 136 -18.85 -16.87 -7.91
N PRO A 137 -19.47 -17.34 -6.82
CA PRO A 137 -20.61 -18.25 -6.88
C PRO A 137 -21.94 -17.60 -7.35
N GLY A 138 -21.91 -16.33 -7.80
CA GLY A 138 -23.06 -15.57 -8.28
C GLY A 138 -23.68 -14.62 -7.24
N ALA A 139 -24.43 -13.61 -7.69
CA ALA A 139 -24.93 -12.49 -6.87
C ALA A 139 -25.76 -12.90 -5.64
N SER A 140 -26.51 -14.01 -5.73
CA SER A 140 -27.40 -14.49 -4.69
C SER A 140 -26.71 -15.40 -3.67
N HIS A 141 -25.45 -15.77 -3.90
CA HIS A 141 -24.74 -16.68 -3.03
C HIS A 141 -24.16 -15.94 -1.81
N PRO A 142 -24.28 -16.48 -0.58
CA PRO A 142 -23.85 -15.79 0.64
C PRO A 142 -22.34 -15.48 0.69
N ASP A 143 -21.53 -16.27 -0.01
CA ASP A 143 -20.08 -16.06 -0.15
C ASP A 143 -19.67 -15.49 -1.53
N VAL A 144 -20.53 -14.68 -2.16
CA VAL A 144 -20.22 -14.05 -3.46
C VAL A 144 -18.88 -13.31 -3.46
N ASN A 145 -18.46 -12.80 -2.30
CA ASN A 145 -17.25 -12.01 -2.14
C ASN A 145 -16.02 -12.82 -1.72
N GLU A 146 -16.12 -14.13 -1.56
CA GLU A 146 -15.00 -15.00 -1.16
C GLU A 146 -13.68 -14.67 -1.89
N PRO A 147 -13.65 -14.52 -3.25
CA PRO A 147 -12.41 -14.24 -3.98
C PRO A 147 -11.88 -12.81 -3.83
N PHE A 148 -12.65 -11.91 -3.21
CA PHE A 148 -12.37 -10.47 -3.16
C PHE A 148 -12.28 -9.92 -1.74
N ARG A 149 -12.47 -10.75 -0.71
CA ARG A 149 -12.32 -10.35 0.69
C ARG A 149 -10.92 -9.79 0.92
N LEU A 150 -10.85 -8.72 1.69
CA LEU A 150 -9.58 -8.04 1.94
C LEU A 150 -8.70 -8.85 2.92
N TYR A 151 -9.35 -9.50 3.87
CA TYR A 151 -8.73 -10.29 4.94
C TYR A 151 -8.90 -11.78 4.73
N ASP A 152 -8.11 -12.57 5.44
CA ASP A 152 -8.24 -14.02 5.44
C ASP A 152 -9.56 -14.44 6.07
N PHE A 153 -10.09 -15.57 5.63
CA PHE A 153 -11.38 -16.09 6.08
C PHE A 153 -11.35 -17.62 6.17
N PRO A 154 -12.22 -18.23 6.99
CA PRO A 154 -12.28 -19.68 7.12
C PRO A 154 -12.81 -20.30 5.82
N ASN A 155 -12.18 -21.38 5.38
CA ASN A 155 -12.66 -22.18 4.26
C ASN A 155 -14.05 -22.76 4.61
N ARG A 156 -15.00 -22.63 3.68
CA ARG A 156 -16.38 -23.09 3.92
C ARG A 156 -16.48 -24.61 4.11
N LYS A 157 -15.73 -25.39 3.32
CA LYS A 157 -15.73 -26.87 3.40
C LYS A 157 -14.99 -27.36 4.64
N ASN A 158 -13.93 -26.64 5.02
CA ASN A 158 -13.14 -26.96 6.19
C ASN A 158 -12.87 -25.69 7.01
N LYS A 159 -13.76 -25.37 7.96
CA LYS A 159 -13.64 -24.16 8.79
C LYS A 159 -12.37 -24.08 9.67
N LYS A 160 -11.57 -25.15 9.72
CA LYS A 160 -10.25 -25.17 10.39
C LYS A 160 -9.12 -24.61 9.52
N GLU A 161 -9.34 -24.53 8.22
CA GLU A 161 -8.41 -23.99 7.24
C GLU A 161 -8.73 -22.53 6.96
N MET A 162 -7.71 -21.68 6.90
CA MET A 162 -7.85 -20.28 6.54
C MET A 162 -7.43 -20.07 5.09
N VAL A 163 -8.31 -19.44 4.32
CA VAL A 163 -8.03 -19.05 2.93
C VAL A 163 -7.42 -17.65 2.92
N PRO A 164 -6.33 -17.41 2.16
CA PRO A 164 -5.74 -16.10 2.01
C PRO A 164 -6.72 -15.10 1.38
N GLY A 165 -6.90 -13.95 2.02
CA GLY A 165 -7.55 -12.78 1.44
C GLY A 165 -6.56 -11.96 0.61
N ARG A 166 -7.05 -10.84 0.06
CA ARG A 166 -6.26 -9.96 -0.82
C ARG A 166 -4.97 -9.44 -0.19
N LEU A 167 -4.97 -9.06 1.09
CA LEU A 167 -3.77 -8.58 1.78
C LEU A 167 -2.68 -9.66 1.88
N SER A 168 -3.06 -10.89 2.23
CA SER A 168 -2.14 -12.03 2.32
C SER A 168 -1.59 -12.40 0.95
N TYR A 169 -2.44 -12.40 -0.09
CA TYR A 169 -2.00 -12.61 -1.47
C TYR A 169 -0.99 -11.55 -1.91
N ILE A 170 -1.28 -10.26 -1.69
CA ILE A 170 -0.34 -9.16 -2.02
C ILE A 170 1.01 -9.36 -1.31
N ASN A 171 1.00 -9.68 -0.02
CA ASN A 171 2.24 -9.95 0.72
C ASN A 171 3.00 -11.16 0.17
N SER A 172 2.30 -12.21 -0.27
CA SER A 172 2.93 -13.41 -0.84
C SER A 172 3.71 -13.15 -2.13
N GLU A 173 3.37 -12.08 -2.86
CA GLU A 173 4.08 -11.64 -4.06
C GLU A 173 5.38 -10.88 -3.76
N LYS A 174 5.64 -10.52 -2.49
CA LYS A 174 6.83 -9.78 -2.04
C LYS A 174 7.06 -8.48 -2.85
N PRO A 175 6.05 -7.59 -2.98
CA PRO A 175 6.17 -6.43 -3.84
C PRO A 175 7.11 -5.37 -3.27
N TYR A 176 7.83 -4.70 -4.17
CA TYR A 176 8.54 -3.46 -3.85
C TYR A 176 7.54 -2.30 -3.80
N LEU A 177 6.61 -2.28 -4.76
CA LEU A 177 5.57 -1.27 -4.89
C LEU A 177 4.19 -1.94 -5.05
N VAL A 178 3.22 -1.44 -4.31
CA VAL A 178 1.80 -1.70 -4.56
C VAL A 178 1.13 -0.43 -5.02
N VAL A 179 0.50 -0.45 -6.19
CA VAL A 179 -0.28 0.67 -6.74
C VAL A 179 -1.76 0.31 -6.62
N SER A 180 -2.44 0.89 -5.64
CA SER A 180 -3.87 0.66 -5.41
C SER A 180 -4.68 1.79 -6.03
N LEU A 181 -5.58 1.42 -6.94
CA LEU A 181 -6.38 2.36 -7.72
C LEU A 181 -7.83 2.35 -7.27
N HIS A 182 -8.30 3.50 -6.81
CA HIS A 182 -9.64 3.72 -6.27
C HIS A 182 -10.27 5.00 -6.82
N MET A 183 -11.58 5.13 -6.59
CA MET A 183 -12.31 6.38 -6.77
C MET A 183 -13.15 6.70 -5.53
N ASN A 184 -13.14 7.96 -5.13
CA ASN A 184 -13.77 8.37 -3.88
C ASN A 184 -15.21 8.86 -4.11
N PRO A 185 -16.13 8.72 -3.13
CA PRO A 185 -17.36 9.52 -3.10
C PRO A 185 -17.08 11.00 -2.84
N ALA A 186 -17.73 11.88 -3.60
CA ALA A 186 -17.74 13.31 -3.32
C ALA A 186 -19.06 13.71 -2.66
N GLY A 187 -18.97 14.42 -1.54
CA GLY A 187 -20.15 15.07 -0.96
C GLY A 187 -20.68 16.20 -1.86
N PRO A 188 -21.92 16.67 -1.64
CA PRO A 188 -22.44 17.86 -2.32
C PRO A 188 -21.50 19.05 -2.20
N GLY A 189 -21.21 19.71 -3.33
CA GLY A 189 -20.34 20.90 -3.38
C GLY A 189 -18.83 20.63 -3.40
N ASN A 190 -18.40 19.37 -3.36
CA ASN A 190 -16.99 19.01 -3.53
C ASN A 190 -16.59 19.06 -5.03
N GLU A 191 -15.48 19.74 -5.34
CA GLU A 191 -14.99 19.98 -6.70
C GLU A 191 -14.30 18.77 -7.36
N GLY A 192 -14.12 17.69 -6.59
CA GLY A 192 -13.35 16.52 -6.98
C GLY A 192 -11.85 16.71 -6.80
N GLY A 193 -11.07 15.82 -7.37
CA GLY A 193 -9.63 15.76 -7.21
C GLY A 193 -9.11 14.36 -6.94
N MET A 194 -7.80 14.21 -7.11
CA MET A 194 -7.05 13.00 -6.78
C MET A 194 -6.40 13.17 -5.42
N ALA A 195 -6.41 12.14 -4.60
CA ALA A 195 -5.83 12.19 -3.26
C ALA A 195 -5.02 10.93 -2.97
N ALA A 196 -3.94 11.09 -2.21
CA ALA A 196 -3.24 9.96 -1.61
C ALA A 196 -4.03 9.45 -0.40
N VAL A 197 -4.05 8.14 -0.19
CA VAL A 197 -4.60 7.52 1.03
C VAL A 197 -3.46 7.04 1.90
N LEU A 198 -3.35 7.60 3.11
CA LEU A 198 -2.21 7.40 3.99
C LEU A 198 -2.64 6.84 5.35
N ALA A 199 -1.76 6.04 5.93
CA ALA A 199 -1.85 5.64 7.33
C ALA A 199 -0.55 6.04 8.03
N PRO A 200 -0.60 6.75 9.17
CA PRO A 200 0.61 7.07 9.94
C PRO A 200 1.29 5.82 10.50
N GLY A 201 2.52 5.99 10.97
CA GLY A 201 3.29 4.94 11.64
C GLY A 201 3.07 4.87 13.14
N TYR A 202 3.77 3.93 13.79
CA TYR A 202 3.73 3.73 15.23
C TYR A 202 4.01 5.03 16.00
N SER A 203 5.00 5.81 15.55
CA SER A 203 5.44 7.01 16.26
C SER A 203 4.34 8.07 16.35
N THR A 204 3.56 8.25 15.29
CA THR A 204 2.43 9.19 15.29
C THR A 204 1.29 8.67 16.15
N PHE A 205 0.92 7.39 16.01
CA PHE A 205 -0.13 6.81 16.86
C PHE A 205 0.24 6.81 18.35
N ASP A 206 1.50 6.55 18.70
CA ASP A 206 1.96 6.58 20.08
C ASP A 206 1.96 8.00 20.67
N LYS A 207 2.29 9.02 19.87
CA LYS A 207 2.11 10.43 20.28
C LYS A 207 0.65 10.76 20.55
N ILE A 208 -0.27 10.35 19.66
CA ILE A 208 -1.71 10.57 19.86
C ILE A 208 -2.21 9.82 21.10
N ARG A 209 -1.71 8.60 21.35
CA ARG A 209 -1.95 7.86 22.59
C ARG A 209 -1.50 8.66 23.81
N GLY A 210 -0.31 9.26 23.78
CA GLY A 210 0.21 10.13 24.84
C GLY A 210 -0.68 11.35 25.10
N ILE A 211 -1.16 12.01 24.04
CA ILE A 211 -2.11 13.14 24.13
C ILE A 211 -3.42 12.69 24.78
N HIS A 212 -3.96 11.56 24.33
CA HIS A 212 -5.19 10.99 24.88
C HIS A 212 -5.06 10.66 26.38
N LEU A 213 -3.92 10.12 26.79
CA LEU A 213 -3.58 9.81 28.18
C LEU A 213 -3.23 11.04 29.04
N LYS A 214 -3.26 12.25 28.45
CA LYS A 214 -2.85 13.51 29.11
C LYS A 214 -1.38 13.53 29.56
N ASN A 215 -0.54 12.71 28.90
CA ASN A 215 0.92 12.77 29.04
C ASN A 215 1.54 13.85 28.14
N ALA A 216 0.75 14.41 27.21
CA ALA A 216 1.12 15.53 26.35
C ALA A 216 -0.07 16.50 26.23
N PRO A 217 0.18 17.82 26.03
CA PRO A 217 -0.88 18.81 25.87
C PRO A 217 -1.63 18.61 24.55
N ASP A 218 -2.89 19.03 24.51
CA ASP A 218 -3.73 18.94 23.31
C ASP A 218 -3.11 19.66 22.10
N ALA A 219 -2.40 20.77 22.31
CA ALA A 219 -1.68 21.51 21.26
C ALA A 219 -0.58 20.69 20.55
N ALA A 220 -0.12 19.59 21.17
CA ALA A 220 0.81 18.67 20.52
C ALA A 220 0.15 17.92 19.35
N PHE A 221 -1.19 17.79 19.33
CA PHE A 221 -1.91 17.25 18.16
C PHE A 221 -1.81 18.22 16.99
N ASP A 222 -2.09 19.50 17.21
CA ASP A 222 -2.12 20.52 16.15
C ASP A 222 -0.74 20.69 15.49
N ALA A 223 0.34 20.46 16.25
CA ALA A 223 1.71 20.46 15.77
C ALA A 223 2.13 19.21 14.96
N LEU A 224 1.29 18.16 14.89
CA LEU A 224 1.59 17.00 14.05
C LEU A 224 1.44 17.37 12.57
N PRO A 225 2.35 16.90 11.68
CA PRO A 225 2.18 17.06 10.24
C PRO A 225 0.90 16.44 9.67
N TRP A 226 0.21 15.61 10.46
CA TRP A 226 -0.97 14.85 10.08
C TRP A 226 -2.29 15.52 10.49
N SER A 227 -2.24 16.57 11.32
CA SER A 227 -3.40 17.08 12.08
C SER A 227 -4.56 17.53 11.19
N ASP A 228 -4.26 18.20 10.09
CA ASP A 228 -5.26 18.78 9.17
C ASP A 228 -5.85 17.78 8.17
N TYR A 229 -5.24 16.60 8.05
CA TYR A 229 -5.54 15.64 6.97
C TYR A 229 -6.35 14.43 7.44
N TRP A 230 -6.67 14.36 8.74
CA TRP A 230 -7.44 13.25 9.27
C TRP A 230 -8.86 13.24 8.71
N LEU A 231 -9.25 12.11 8.11
CA LEU A 231 -10.55 11.99 7.45
C LEU A 231 -11.69 11.99 8.47
N ILE A 232 -12.55 13.01 8.42
CA ILE A 232 -13.76 13.04 9.24
C ILE A 232 -14.82 12.15 8.60
N ASN A 233 -14.96 10.93 9.12
CA ASN A 233 -15.91 9.92 8.63
C ASN A 233 -17.04 9.60 9.63
N GLN A 234 -17.10 10.32 10.75
CA GLN A 234 -18.13 10.14 11.77
C GLN A 234 -18.81 11.48 12.06
N ALA A 235 -20.14 11.51 11.88
CA ALA A 235 -20.94 12.70 12.11
C ALA A 235 -20.77 13.23 13.55
N GLY A 236 -20.53 14.54 13.68
CA GLY A 236 -20.38 15.23 14.95
C GLY A 236 -19.03 15.01 15.66
N TRP A 237 -18.04 14.41 14.98
CA TRP A 237 -16.67 14.26 15.48
C TRP A 237 -15.72 15.24 14.75
N ASN A 238 -14.73 15.77 15.46
CA ASN A 238 -13.67 16.57 14.87
C ASN A 238 -12.42 15.72 14.54
N ARG A 239 -11.44 16.30 13.81
CA ARG A 239 -10.23 15.59 13.37
C ARG A 239 -9.46 14.93 14.51
N LYS A 240 -9.24 15.64 15.63
CA LYS A 240 -8.54 15.09 16.80
C LYS A 240 -9.28 13.91 17.41
N GLU A 241 -10.61 14.00 17.50
CA GLU A 241 -11.44 12.91 18.01
C GLU A 241 -11.37 11.67 17.10
N ILE A 242 -11.40 11.85 15.78
CA ILE A 242 -11.21 10.74 14.84
C ILE A 242 -9.80 10.15 14.96
N ALA A 243 -8.77 11.00 15.05
CA ALA A 243 -7.39 10.55 15.21
C ALA A 243 -7.20 9.70 16.47
N ILE A 244 -7.85 10.08 17.57
CA ILE A 244 -7.88 9.26 18.80
C ILE A 244 -8.62 7.95 18.54
N ALA A 245 -9.80 7.95 17.91
CA ALA A 245 -10.53 6.71 17.61
C ALA A 245 -9.75 5.75 16.71
N ASP A 246 -9.05 6.29 15.72
CA ASP A 246 -8.14 5.53 14.87
C ASP A 246 -6.95 4.98 15.67
N THR A 247 -6.37 5.77 16.57
CA THR A 247 -5.31 5.30 17.47
C THR A 247 -5.80 4.12 18.32
N TRP A 248 -7.05 4.15 18.79
CA TRP A 248 -7.66 3.01 19.47
C TRP A 248 -7.83 1.78 18.56
N VAL A 249 -8.21 1.96 17.29
CA VAL A 249 -8.27 0.85 16.31
C VAL A 249 -6.90 0.26 16.08
N TYR A 250 -5.88 1.10 15.96
CA TYR A 250 -4.51 0.69 15.71
C TYR A 250 -3.97 -0.19 16.84
N PHE A 251 -4.12 0.24 18.10
CA PHE A 251 -3.60 -0.50 19.26
C PHE A 251 -4.50 -1.62 19.76
N HIS A 252 -5.82 -1.41 19.80
CA HIS A 252 -6.74 -2.32 20.50
C HIS A 252 -7.71 -3.04 19.55
N GLY A 253 -7.85 -2.59 18.31
CA GLY A 253 -8.83 -3.14 17.37
C GLY A 253 -10.26 -2.64 17.56
N PHE A 254 -10.49 -1.62 18.39
CA PHE A 254 -11.81 -1.02 18.63
C PHE A 254 -11.76 0.48 18.44
N TRP A 255 -12.89 1.09 18.08
CA TRP A 255 -13.02 2.54 18.28
C TRP A 255 -13.12 2.86 19.77
N VAL A 256 -12.83 4.11 20.14
CA VAL A 256 -13.28 4.68 21.42
C VAL A 256 -14.69 5.23 21.28
N LYS A 257 -15.47 5.26 22.36
CA LYS A 257 -16.74 6.02 22.37
C LYS A 257 -16.46 7.53 22.34
N LYS A 258 -17.48 8.33 21.98
CA LYS A 258 -17.35 9.80 21.89
C LYS A 258 -16.92 10.45 23.22
N ASN A 259 -17.18 9.79 24.36
CA ASN A 259 -16.72 10.24 25.67
C ASN A 259 -15.20 10.11 25.89
N MET A 260 -14.46 9.52 24.95
CA MET A 260 -13.01 9.33 24.97
C MET A 260 -12.49 8.54 26.18
N LYS A 261 -13.31 7.64 26.78
CA LYS A 261 -12.92 6.92 28.00
C LYS A 261 -12.87 5.40 27.85
N GLU A 262 -13.70 4.84 26.99
CA GLU A 262 -13.93 3.41 26.92
C GLU A 262 -14.07 2.93 25.47
N PRO A 263 -13.70 1.67 25.19
CA PRO A 263 -13.87 1.10 23.86
C PRO A 263 -15.35 1.05 23.48
N TRP A 264 -15.60 1.29 22.20
CA TRP A 264 -16.88 1.12 21.55
C TRP A 264 -16.95 -0.31 21.01
N LEU A 265 -17.46 -1.24 21.82
CA LEU A 265 -17.45 -2.68 21.52
C LEU A 265 -18.22 -3.03 20.24
N GLU A 266 -19.31 -2.30 19.95
CA GLU A 266 -20.09 -2.45 18.72
C GLU A 266 -19.32 -1.99 17.47
N LYS A 267 -18.26 -1.19 17.63
CA LYS A 267 -17.35 -0.77 16.57
C LYS A 267 -16.01 -1.53 16.66
N ASN A 268 -16.11 -2.84 16.78
CA ASN A 268 -14.98 -3.76 16.65
C ASN A 268 -14.44 -3.73 15.21
N ARG A 269 -13.14 -3.53 15.06
CA ARG A 269 -12.38 -3.57 13.79
C ARG A 269 -11.37 -4.73 13.75
N GLY A 270 -11.27 -5.49 14.83
CA GLY A 270 -10.42 -6.65 14.98
C GLY A 270 -8.96 -6.30 15.23
N LEU A 271 -8.20 -7.28 15.70
CA LEU A 271 -6.74 -7.22 15.76
C LEU A 271 -6.18 -7.52 14.37
N ARG A 272 -6.22 -6.51 13.49
CA ARG A 272 -6.10 -6.69 12.03
C ARG A 272 -4.79 -7.32 11.57
N HIS A 273 -3.70 -7.13 12.31
CA HIS A 273 -2.41 -7.79 12.05
C HIS A 273 -2.49 -9.32 12.22
N ASN A 274 -3.48 -9.84 12.96
CA ASN A 274 -3.68 -11.27 13.15
C ASN A 274 -4.76 -11.89 12.25
N MET A 275 -5.38 -11.07 11.39
CA MET A 275 -6.43 -11.44 10.44
C MET A 275 -5.90 -11.70 9.03
N ILE A 276 -4.57 -11.75 8.87
CA ILE A 276 -3.87 -12.04 7.61
C ILE A 276 -2.72 -13.03 7.85
N GLN A 277 -2.28 -13.69 6.79
CA GLN A 277 -1.13 -14.58 6.75
C GLN A 277 0.12 -13.80 6.35
N TRP A 278 1.09 -13.79 7.25
CA TRP A 278 2.39 -13.15 7.13
C TRP A 278 3.24 -13.45 8.37
N ARG A 279 4.54 -13.20 8.29
CA ARG A 279 5.52 -13.43 9.38
C ARG A 279 5.24 -12.64 10.65
N TYR A 280 4.56 -11.50 10.54
CA TYR A 280 4.35 -10.58 11.67
C TYR A 280 3.10 -10.88 12.49
N ARG A 281 2.40 -11.97 12.19
CA ARG A 281 1.30 -12.48 13.00
C ARG A 281 1.79 -12.94 14.36
N ASP A 282 0.94 -12.80 15.37
CA ASP A 282 1.22 -13.34 16.69
C ASP A 282 1.23 -14.88 16.70
N PRO A 283 2.04 -15.50 17.59
CA PRO A 283 2.15 -16.95 17.69
C PRO A 283 0.81 -17.66 17.98
N ALA A 284 0.77 -18.97 17.71
CA ALA A 284 -0.35 -19.82 18.06
C ALA A 284 -0.78 -19.64 19.54
N GLY A 285 -2.09 -19.71 19.81
CA GLY A 285 -2.66 -19.43 21.12
C GLY A 285 -2.99 -17.95 21.38
N TRP A 286 -2.75 -17.05 20.42
CA TRP A 286 -3.05 -15.62 20.57
C TRP A 286 -4.55 -15.35 20.74
N VAL A 287 -5.44 -16.14 20.11
CA VAL A 287 -6.89 -15.96 20.20
C VAL A 287 -7.38 -16.16 21.64
N GLU A 288 -6.90 -17.22 22.30
CA GLU A 288 -7.21 -17.51 23.70
C GLU A 288 -6.67 -16.41 24.62
N LYS A 289 -5.47 -15.90 24.35
CA LYS A 289 -4.89 -14.76 25.09
C LYS A 289 -5.72 -13.49 24.90
N ALA A 290 -6.11 -13.17 23.68
CA ALA A 290 -6.94 -12.01 23.37
C ALA A 290 -8.32 -12.09 24.04
N ARG A 291 -8.94 -13.28 24.08
CA ARG A 291 -10.21 -13.51 24.79
C ARG A 291 -10.09 -13.36 26.31
N LYS A 292 -9.00 -13.83 26.91
CA LYS A 292 -8.73 -13.66 28.35
C LYS A 292 -8.51 -12.20 28.72
N GLY A 293 -7.93 -11.41 27.80
CA GLY A 293 -7.57 -10.03 28.03
C GLY A 293 -6.46 -9.90 29.08
N GLY A 294 -6.39 -8.73 29.73
CA GLY A 294 -5.35 -8.38 30.70
C GLY A 294 -4.20 -7.57 30.08
N PRO A 295 -3.14 -7.27 30.86
CA PRO A 295 -1.99 -6.53 30.37
C PRO A 295 -1.25 -7.24 29.23
N GLY A 296 -0.77 -6.48 28.26
CA GLY A 296 -0.07 -7.00 27.08
C GLY A 296 -0.61 -6.42 25.76
N PRO A 297 -0.36 -7.10 24.63
CA PRO A 297 -0.71 -6.61 23.29
C PRO A 297 -2.21 -6.64 22.97
N TYR A 298 -3.03 -7.26 23.82
CA TYR A 298 -4.49 -7.35 23.67
C TYR A 298 -5.25 -6.59 24.74
N ALA A 299 -4.57 -5.71 25.49
CA ALA A 299 -5.22 -4.96 26.56
C ALA A 299 -6.26 -3.99 26.00
N MET A 300 -7.42 -3.91 26.66
CA MET A 300 -8.51 -2.97 26.32
C MET A 300 -8.34 -1.58 26.96
N LYS A 301 -7.27 -1.40 27.74
CA LYS A 301 -6.91 -0.16 28.42
C LYS A 301 -5.48 0.21 28.06
N TYR A 302 -5.25 1.46 27.68
CA TYR A 302 -3.91 1.92 27.33
C TYR A 302 -2.87 1.78 28.44
N SER A 303 -3.26 1.93 29.71
CA SER A 303 -2.34 1.75 30.85
C SER A 303 -1.82 0.32 31.00
N GLN A 304 -2.52 -0.65 30.40
CA GLN A 304 -2.17 -2.07 30.42
C GLN A 304 -1.62 -2.54 29.07
N PHE A 305 -1.79 -1.74 28.02
CA PHE A 305 -1.33 -2.06 26.68
C PHE A 305 0.19 -2.05 26.60
N ARG A 306 0.74 -3.07 25.96
CA ARG A 306 2.17 -3.18 25.67
C ARG A 306 2.35 -3.55 24.21
N ALA A 307 3.12 -2.75 23.49
CA ALA A 307 3.45 -2.99 22.08
C ALA A 307 4.50 -4.10 21.95
N GLU A 308 4.10 -5.33 22.28
CA GLU A 308 4.93 -6.54 22.32
C GLU A 308 4.49 -7.53 21.24
N GLY A 309 5.44 -8.09 20.50
CA GLY A 309 5.18 -9.12 19.49
C GLY A 309 5.70 -8.74 18.10
N PRO A 310 5.70 -9.70 17.15
CA PRO A 310 6.34 -9.52 15.84
C PRO A 310 5.81 -8.31 15.05
N PHE A 311 4.50 -8.07 15.08
CA PHE A 311 3.89 -6.90 14.47
C PHE A 311 4.42 -5.60 15.06
N TRP A 312 4.45 -5.47 16.38
CA TRP A 312 4.89 -4.23 17.02
C TRP A 312 6.38 -3.96 16.82
N GLU A 313 7.21 -5.00 16.82
CA GLU A 313 8.64 -4.87 16.49
C GLU A 313 8.87 -4.41 15.06
N ARG A 314 8.03 -4.85 14.11
CA ARG A 314 8.02 -4.31 12.75
C ARG A 314 7.58 -2.86 12.74
N GLU A 315 6.46 -2.53 13.38
CA GLU A 315 5.88 -1.18 13.41
C GLU A 315 6.84 -0.11 13.95
N LYS A 316 7.77 -0.51 14.84
CA LYS A 316 8.82 0.34 15.41
C LYS A 316 10.11 0.38 14.57
N ALA A 317 10.22 -0.42 13.51
CA ALA A 317 11.44 -0.56 12.73
C ALA A 317 11.65 0.58 11.71
N ALA A 318 12.90 0.73 11.26
CA ALA A 318 13.28 1.78 10.31
C ALA A 318 12.50 1.74 8.98
N PRO A 319 12.21 0.58 8.34
CA PRO A 319 11.39 0.52 7.13
C PRO A 319 9.99 1.13 7.28
N GLU A 320 9.36 0.97 8.44
CA GLU A 320 8.05 1.54 8.73
C GLU A 320 8.12 3.06 8.85
N HIS A 321 9.16 3.56 9.52
CA HIS A 321 9.41 5.00 9.58
C HIS A 321 9.66 5.57 8.18
N TRP A 322 10.52 4.95 7.38
CA TRP A 322 10.83 5.41 6.02
C TRP A 322 9.60 5.46 5.11
N ARG A 323 8.75 4.44 5.16
CA ARG A 323 7.61 4.33 4.25
C ARG A 323 6.37 5.08 4.71
N ARG A 324 6.19 5.35 6.02
CA ARG A 324 4.97 5.98 6.56
C ARG A 324 5.15 7.27 7.34
N GLU A 325 6.37 7.69 7.70
CA GLU A 325 6.55 8.84 8.61
C GLU A 325 7.55 9.86 8.08
N ALA A 326 8.66 9.39 7.49
CA ALA A 326 9.80 10.22 7.14
C ALA A 326 9.46 11.33 6.13
N THR A 327 10.23 12.41 6.17
CA THR A 327 10.35 13.33 5.03
C THR A 327 11.09 12.63 3.88
N VAL A 328 10.80 12.98 2.63
CA VAL A 328 11.54 12.45 1.47
C VAL A 328 12.47 13.53 0.93
N PRO A 329 13.82 13.42 1.10
CA PRO A 329 14.75 14.48 0.69
C PRO A 329 14.68 14.76 -0.82
N GLY A 330 14.74 16.03 -1.19
CA GLY A 330 14.68 16.46 -2.60
C GLY A 330 13.28 16.42 -3.22
N THR A 331 12.24 16.26 -2.41
CA THR A 331 10.83 16.36 -2.83
C THR A 331 10.07 17.32 -1.92
N SER A 332 8.81 17.61 -2.24
CA SER A 332 7.94 18.44 -1.40
C SER A 332 7.38 17.69 -0.18
N ILE A 333 7.63 16.38 -0.05
CA ILE A 333 6.98 15.53 0.94
C ILE A 333 7.63 15.70 2.31
N LYS A 334 6.84 16.22 3.26
CA LYS A 334 7.27 16.51 4.64
C LYS A 334 6.80 15.48 5.68
N PHE A 335 5.91 14.57 5.30
CA PHE A 335 5.40 13.49 6.15
C PHE A 335 4.84 12.38 5.28
N GLY A 336 4.59 11.21 5.87
CA GLY A 336 3.99 10.08 5.16
C GLY A 336 4.97 9.24 4.35
N GLY A 337 6.26 9.59 4.35
CA GLY A 337 7.33 8.76 3.82
C GLY A 337 7.21 8.44 2.34
N ASP A 338 7.82 7.33 1.97
CA ASP A 338 7.81 6.83 0.60
C ASP A 338 6.41 6.50 0.09
N ASN A 339 5.45 6.16 0.96
CA ASN A 339 4.05 5.93 0.54
C ASN A 339 3.43 7.24 0.02
N HIS A 340 3.59 8.34 0.77
CA HIS A 340 3.07 9.64 0.35
C HIS A 340 3.76 10.10 -0.93
N TYR A 341 5.09 10.03 -0.98
CA TYR A 341 5.82 10.41 -2.19
C TYR A 341 5.41 9.58 -3.41
N ALA A 342 5.34 8.25 -3.29
CA ALA A 342 4.91 7.40 -4.39
C ALA A 342 3.49 7.74 -4.85
N SER A 343 2.54 7.94 -3.92
CA SER A 343 1.17 8.32 -4.30
C SER A 343 1.12 9.65 -5.04
N ASP A 344 1.73 10.69 -4.47
CA ASP A 344 1.74 12.04 -5.04
C ASP A 344 2.42 12.06 -6.40
N GLU A 345 3.56 11.39 -6.51
CA GLU A 345 4.36 11.35 -7.72
C GLU A 345 3.58 10.67 -8.86
N LEU A 346 2.91 9.57 -8.60
CA LEU A 346 2.06 8.91 -9.61
C LEU A 346 0.90 9.81 -10.06
N MET A 347 0.26 10.55 -9.15
CA MET A 347 -0.79 11.51 -9.52
C MET A 347 -0.24 12.70 -10.32
N ARG A 348 0.98 13.19 -9.99
CA ARG A 348 1.67 14.22 -10.79
C ARG A 348 1.99 13.70 -12.18
N TYR A 349 2.40 12.45 -12.32
CA TYR A 349 2.58 11.83 -13.63
C TYR A 349 1.27 11.74 -14.41
N VAL A 350 0.15 11.43 -13.76
CA VAL A 350 -1.18 11.48 -14.40
C VAL A 350 -1.49 12.89 -14.90
N GLN A 351 -1.26 13.94 -14.11
CA GLN A 351 -1.46 15.33 -14.54
C GLN A 351 -0.50 15.75 -15.66
N TYR A 352 0.75 15.33 -15.59
CA TYR A 352 1.79 15.61 -16.57
C TYR A 352 1.47 14.93 -17.91
N GLY A 353 1.29 13.62 -17.89
CA GLY A 353 1.03 12.82 -19.07
C GLY A 353 -0.30 13.15 -19.71
N SER A 354 -1.33 13.51 -18.92
CA SER A 354 -2.60 14.01 -19.48
C SER A 354 -2.41 15.25 -20.37
N ARG A 355 -1.54 16.19 -19.96
CA ARG A 355 -1.25 17.39 -20.76
C ARG A 355 -0.26 17.13 -21.89
N LYS A 356 0.61 16.14 -21.75
CA LYS A 356 1.62 15.82 -22.77
C LYS A 356 1.11 14.92 -23.88
N LEU A 357 0.22 13.99 -23.56
CA LEU A 357 -0.25 12.96 -24.50
C LEU A 357 -1.56 13.34 -25.18
N ASP A 358 -2.30 14.31 -24.65
CA ASP A 358 -3.59 14.74 -25.19
C ASP A 358 -3.69 16.27 -25.26
N ALA A 359 -3.75 16.81 -26.48
CA ALA A 359 -3.80 18.24 -26.73
C ALA A 359 -5.09 18.90 -26.24
N LYS A 360 -6.21 18.16 -26.19
CA LYS A 360 -7.47 18.69 -25.66
C LYS A 360 -7.39 18.82 -24.15
N LEU A 361 -6.88 17.79 -23.46
CA LEU A 361 -6.64 17.88 -22.02
C LEU A 361 -5.61 18.96 -21.67
N ALA A 362 -4.59 19.16 -22.50
CA ALA A 362 -3.63 20.25 -22.35
C ALA A 362 -4.32 21.63 -22.39
N LYS A 363 -5.19 21.83 -23.39
CA LYS A 363 -5.95 23.07 -23.58
C LYS A 363 -6.97 23.32 -22.45
N ASP A 364 -7.73 22.29 -22.08
CA ASP A 364 -8.81 22.40 -21.10
C ASP A 364 -8.25 22.50 -19.66
N GLY A 365 -7.04 21.96 -19.43
CA GLY A 365 -6.30 22.11 -18.18
C GLY A 365 -7.09 21.67 -16.95
N LYS A 366 -7.15 22.52 -15.93
CA LYS A 366 -7.85 22.23 -14.66
C LYS A 366 -9.36 21.98 -14.81
N ASN A 367 -9.95 22.43 -15.92
CA ASN A 367 -11.37 22.20 -16.20
C ASN A 367 -11.66 20.76 -16.64
N ALA A 368 -10.65 20.01 -17.11
CA ALA A 368 -10.77 18.63 -17.55
C ALA A 368 -9.93 17.65 -16.71
N ILE A 369 -8.83 18.10 -16.13
CA ILE A 369 -7.91 17.26 -15.37
C ILE A 369 -8.15 17.49 -13.87
N PRO A 370 -8.41 16.43 -13.07
CA PRO A 370 -8.52 16.52 -11.62
C PRO A 370 -7.26 17.14 -11.00
N GLU A 371 -7.45 17.97 -9.98
CA GLU A 371 -6.34 18.51 -9.19
C GLU A 371 -5.84 17.47 -8.19
N ILE A 372 -4.62 17.62 -7.69
CA ILE A 372 -4.15 16.83 -6.55
C ILE A 372 -4.57 17.60 -5.30
N VAL A 373 -5.36 16.95 -4.45
CA VAL A 373 -5.87 17.53 -3.20
C VAL A 373 -5.16 16.90 -2.01
N ASP A 374 -5.42 17.46 -0.83
CA ASP A 374 -4.89 16.96 0.43
C ASP A 374 -5.16 15.45 0.63
N PRO A 375 -4.23 14.72 1.25
CA PRO A 375 -4.36 13.29 1.44
C PRO A 375 -5.48 12.92 2.44
N PHE A 376 -6.02 11.72 2.29
CA PHE A 376 -6.93 11.13 3.27
C PHE A 376 -6.15 10.29 4.28
N VAL A 377 -6.16 10.72 5.55
CA VAL A 377 -5.42 10.05 6.63
C VAL A 377 -6.38 9.30 7.54
N SER A 378 -6.14 8.01 7.72
CA SER A 378 -6.83 7.15 8.71
C SER A 378 -6.03 5.86 8.93
N THR A 379 -6.57 4.90 9.67
CA THR A 379 -5.92 3.61 9.93
C THR A 379 -6.12 2.60 8.80
N TYR A 380 -5.93 3.02 7.54
CA TYR A 380 -6.17 2.17 6.37
C TYR A 380 -5.34 0.88 6.38
N SER A 381 -5.97 -0.21 5.93
CA SER A 381 -5.40 -1.55 6.02
C SER A 381 -4.24 -1.78 5.07
N LEU A 382 -4.36 -1.36 3.80
CA LEU A 382 -3.34 -1.59 2.78
C LEU A 382 -2.01 -0.92 3.14
N PRO A 383 -1.96 0.39 3.49
CA PRO A 383 -0.69 1.03 3.85
C PRO A 383 -0.09 0.46 5.15
N THR A 384 -0.90 -0.11 6.05
CA THR A 384 -0.44 -0.65 7.34
C THR A 384 0.07 -2.09 7.22
N LEU A 385 -0.70 -2.95 6.55
CA LEU A 385 -0.57 -4.42 6.63
C LEU A 385 0.11 -5.05 5.41
N VAL A 386 0.58 -4.24 4.46
CA VAL A 386 1.40 -4.70 3.34
C VAL A 386 2.87 -4.34 3.58
N ASN A 387 3.75 -5.29 3.31
CA ASN A 387 5.19 -5.16 3.51
C ASN A 387 5.89 -4.58 2.26
N ALA A 388 5.43 -3.41 1.81
CA ALA A 388 5.90 -2.72 0.61
C ALA A 388 5.78 -1.20 0.75
N VAL A 389 6.33 -0.46 -0.23
CA VAL A 389 5.89 0.91 -0.49
C VAL A 389 4.51 0.83 -1.15
N VAL A 390 3.55 1.59 -0.64
CA VAL A 390 2.16 1.57 -1.09
C VAL A 390 1.80 2.94 -1.65
N ALA A 391 1.58 3.00 -2.96
CA ALA A 391 0.95 4.12 -3.62
C ALA A 391 -0.56 3.86 -3.71
N TYR A 392 -1.30 4.29 -2.69
CA TYR A 392 -2.76 4.23 -2.68
C TYR A 392 -3.31 5.54 -3.26
N LEU A 393 -3.97 5.43 -4.41
CA LEU A 393 -4.49 6.55 -5.19
C LEU A 393 -6.01 6.52 -5.21
N GLU A 394 -6.64 7.55 -4.67
CA GLU A 394 -7.98 7.96 -5.12
C GLU A 394 -7.78 8.82 -6.36
N ILE A 395 -7.99 8.26 -7.56
CA ILE A 395 -7.61 8.93 -8.82
C ILE A 395 -8.67 9.93 -9.33
N GLY A 396 -9.69 10.19 -8.51
CA GLY A 396 -10.80 11.08 -8.80
C GLY A 396 -12.07 10.61 -8.11
N HIS A 397 -13.15 11.37 -8.28
CA HIS A 397 -14.44 11.07 -7.67
C HIS A 397 -15.46 10.56 -8.70
N LEU A 398 -16.21 9.51 -8.35
CA LEU A 398 -17.11 8.85 -9.32
C LEU A 398 -18.38 9.64 -9.59
N ASP A 399 -18.86 10.40 -8.62
CA ASP A 399 -20.04 11.27 -8.70
C ASP A 399 -19.72 12.66 -9.27
N VAL A 400 -18.47 13.15 -9.16
CA VAL A 400 -18.03 14.39 -9.81
C VAL A 400 -17.90 14.19 -11.32
N LYS A 401 -18.66 14.97 -12.10
CA LYS A 401 -18.73 14.83 -13.57
C LYS A 401 -17.37 15.01 -14.25
N LYS A 402 -16.58 16.00 -13.84
CA LYS A 402 -15.25 16.26 -14.40
C LYS A 402 -14.35 15.04 -14.24
N ASP A 403 -14.13 14.60 -13.01
CA ASP A 403 -13.28 13.47 -12.66
C ASP A 403 -13.73 12.16 -13.33
N ARG A 404 -15.03 11.85 -13.24
CA ARG A 404 -15.59 10.66 -13.88
C ARG A 404 -15.33 10.66 -15.39
N LEU A 405 -15.59 11.77 -16.08
CA LEU A 405 -15.36 11.85 -17.53
C LEU A 405 -13.88 11.79 -17.89
N PHE A 406 -13.03 12.43 -17.08
CA PHE A 406 -11.58 12.34 -17.24
C PHE A 406 -11.12 10.88 -17.19
N ILE A 407 -11.50 10.13 -16.17
CA ILE A 407 -11.07 8.74 -16.01
C ILE A 407 -11.66 7.85 -17.10
N LEU A 408 -12.97 7.96 -17.36
CA LEU A 408 -13.64 7.06 -18.30
C LEU A 408 -13.12 7.20 -19.74
N ASN A 409 -12.81 8.42 -20.17
CA ASN A 409 -12.44 8.72 -21.55
C ASN A 409 -10.93 8.63 -21.80
N ASN A 410 -10.09 8.74 -20.76
CA ASN A 410 -8.65 8.88 -20.93
C ASN A 410 -7.83 7.75 -20.29
N LYS A 411 -8.42 6.56 -20.11
CA LYS A 411 -7.76 5.44 -19.42
C LYS A 411 -6.40 5.05 -19.98
N ASP A 412 -6.22 5.13 -21.30
CA ASP A 412 -4.94 4.81 -21.92
C ASP A 412 -3.85 5.82 -21.57
N VAL A 413 -4.19 7.11 -21.64
CA VAL A 413 -3.32 8.22 -21.23
C VAL A 413 -2.94 8.09 -19.76
N ILE A 414 -3.93 7.85 -18.89
CA ILE A 414 -3.70 7.64 -17.46
C ILE A 414 -2.80 6.42 -17.22
N ALA A 415 -3.06 5.30 -17.90
CA ALA A 415 -2.28 4.08 -17.73
C ALA A 415 -0.81 4.23 -18.16
N ARG A 416 -0.55 4.87 -19.32
CA ARG A 416 0.84 5.18 -19.75
C ARG A 416 1.53 6.13 -18.78
N SER A 417 0.80 7.13 -18.29
CA SER A 417 1.29 8.08 -17.29
C SER A 417 1.69 7.40 -16.00
N LEU A 418 0.84 6.52 -15.47
CA LEU A 418 1.13 5.71 -14.30
C LEU A 418 2.32 4.77 -14.55
N ALA A 419 2.40 4.12 -15.71
CA ALA A 419 3.52 3.24 -16.03
C ALA A 419 4.87 3.98 -16.10
N ALA A 420 4.90 5.18 -16.71
CA ALA A 420 6.07 6.05 -16.72
C ALA A 420 6.42 6.59 -15.32
N GLY A 421 5.41 6.93 -14.52
CA GLY A 421 5.60 7.34 -13.13
C GLY A 421 6.15 6.22 -12.25
N ILE A 422 5.63 5.00 -12.41
CA ILE A 422 6.16 3.81 -11.74
C ILE A 422 7.62 3.61 -12.13
N TYR A 423 7.95 3.63 -13.43
CA TYR A 423 9.36 3.55 -13.88
C TYR A 423 10.25 4.59 -13.18
N SER A 424 9.79 5.83 -13.12
CA SER A 424 10.51 6.94 -12.48
C SER A 424 10.75 6.74 -10.98
N LEU A 425 9.82 6.10 -10.26
CA LEU A 425 10.04 5.74 -8.86
C LEU A 425 11.19 4.73 -8.67
N PHE A 426 11.62 3.99 -9.71
CA PHE A 426 12.74 3.04 -9.61
C PHE A 426 14.03 3.56 -10.26
N ALA A 427 13.95 4.21 -11.42
CA ALA A 427 15.11 4.67 -12.19
C ALA A 427 15.31 6.20 -12.19
N GLY A 428 14.31 6.97 -11.79
CA GLY A 428 14.20 8.39 -12.13
C GLY A 428 13.88 8.61 -13.61
N LEU A 429 13.61 9.87 -13.97
CA LEU A 429 13.34 10.26 -15.36
C LEU A 429 13.64 11.75 -15.58
N GLU A 430 14.41 12.11 -16.60
CA GLU A 430 14.63 13.52 -16.96
C GLU A 430 13.45 14.02 -17.80
N LEU A 431 12.49 14.72 -17.19
CA LEU A 431 11.27 15.13 -17.87
C LEU A 431 11.50 16.21 -18.93
N LYS A 432 10.69 16.15 -19.99
CA LYS A 432 10.48 17.26 -20.91
C LYS A 432 9.89 18.46 -20.16
N PRO A 433 10.07 19.70 -20.67
CA PRO A 433 9.52 20.90 -20.05
C PRO A 433 8.02 20.79 -19.75
N TYR A 434 7.58 21.27 -18.59
CA TYR A 434 6.20 21.18 -18.11
C TYR A 434 5.69 22.51 -17.59
N ASP A 435 4.61 23.00 -18.16
CA ASP A 435 3.98 24.27 -17.79
C ASP A 435 2.71 24.07 -16.93
N GLY A 436 2.55 22.90 -16.29
CA GLY A 436 1.41 22.62 -15.43
C GLY A 436 1.69 22.90 -13.94
N PRO A 437 0.65 22.76 -13.08
CA PRO A 437 0.69 23.29 -11.71
C PRO A 437 1.70 22.59 -10.80
N THR A 438 1.87 21.27 -10.95
CA THR A 438 2.71 20.48 -10.06
C THR A 438 3.58 19.52 -10.89
N PRO A 439 4.81 19.91 -11.25
CA PRO A 439 5.72 19.01 -11.97
C PRO A 439 6.03 17.76 -11.13
N PRO A 440 6.08 16.56 -11.73
CA PRO A 440 6.65 15.40 -11.05
C PRO A 440 8.11 15.67 -10.68
N ALA A 441 8.55 15.17 -9.53
CA ALA A 441 9.94 15.31 -9.10
C ALA A 441 10.88 14.36 -9.87
N SER A 442 10.33 13.27 -10.39
CA SER A 442 10.97 12.21 -11.15
C SER A 442 12.23 11.64 -10.50
N LYS A 443 12.21 11.58 -9.17
CA LYS A 443 13.31 11.06 -8.36
C LYS A 443 13.03 9.61 -7.96
N PRO A 444 14.00 8.70 -8.09
CA PRO A 444 13.83 7.32 -7.65
C PRO A 444 13.71 7.24 -6.13
N LEU A 445 12.90 6.30 -5.66
CA LEU A 445 12.87 5.83 -4.29
C LEU A 445 14.19 5.13 -3.96
N ASN A 446 14.65 5.28 -2.72
CA ASN A 446 15.79 4.53 -2.24
C ASN A 446 15.32 3.12 -1.82
N PHE A 447 15.10 2.22 -2.78
CA PHE A 447 14.73 0.83 -2.46
C PHE A 447 15.87 0.05 -1.78
N LYS A 448 17.13 0.41 -2.07
CA LYS A 448 18.33 -0.24 -1.52
C LYS A 448 18.33 -0.29 0.01
N ARG A 449 17.89 0.77 0.70
CA ARG A 449 17.81 0.76 2.18
C ARG A 449 16.84 -0.29 2.74
N TYR A 450 15.81 -0.68 1.98
CA TYR A 450 14.90 -1.75 2.35
C TYR A 450 15.49 -3.13 2.08
N GLU A 451 16.26 -3.26 1.00
CA GLU A 451 16.96 -4.50 0.65
C GLU A 451 18.09 -4.83 1.62
N GLU A 452 18.80 -3.80 2.08
CA GLU A 452 19.92 -3.86 3.03
C GLU A 452 19.47 -3.69 4.50
N TYR A 453 18.18 -3.82 4.77
CA TYR A 453 17.66 -3.74 6.13
C TYR A 453 18.30 -4.84 7.01
N GLU A 454 18.61 -4.51 8.26
CA GLU A 454 19.40 -5.35 9.17
C GLU A 454 18.85 -6.78 9.38
N LYS A 455 17.52 -6.96 9.23
CA LYS A 455 16.85 -8.26 9.38
C LYS A 455 16.73 -9.03 8.06
N GLY A 456 17.38 -8.55 7.00
CA GLY A 456 17.24 -9.03 5.62
C GLY A 456 16.34 -8.13 4.78
N ASN A 457 16.23 -8.46 3.49
CA ASN A 457 15.42 -7.69 2.55
C ASN A 457 13.97 -7.56 3.06
N TYR A 458 13.59 -6.33 3.37
CA TYR A 458 12.30 -6.02 3.98
C TYR A 458 11.13 -6.53 3.13
N PHE A 459 11.17 -6.42 1.81
CA PHE A 459 10.06 -6.89 0.96
C PHE A 459 9.92 -8.42 1.00
N ASN A 460 11.03 -9.14 1.10
CA ASN A 460 11.04 -10.60 1.02
C ASN A 460 10.71 -11.30 2.34
N ILE A 461 11.09 -10.71 3.48
CA ILE A 461 10.95 -11.34 4.80
C ILE A 461 9.49 -11.58 5.23
N VAL A 462 8.52 -10.98 4.54
CA VAL A 462 7.09 -11.02 4.93
C VAL A 462 6.49 -12.42 4.92
N THR A 463 7.03 -13.34 4.13
CA THR A 463 6.55 -14.72 4.03
C THR A 463 7.42 -15.74 4.75
N ASP A 464 8.54 -15.30 5.33
CA ASP A 464 9.57 -16.19 5.89
C ASP A 464 9.18 -16.79 7.24
#